data_AF-A0A8S1Y311-F1
#
_entry.id   AF-A0A8S1Y311-F1
#
_cell.length_a   1.000
_cell.length_b   1.000
_cell.length_c   1.000
_cell.angle_alpha   90.00
_cell.angle_beta   90.00
_cell.angle_gamma   90.00
#
_symmetry.space_group_name_H-M   'P 1'
#
loop_
_entity.id
_entity.type
_entity.pdbx_description
1 polymer ?
#
loop_
_entity_poly.entity_id
_entity_poly.type
_entity_poly.pdbx_seq_one_letter_code
_entity_poly.pdbx_strand_id
1 'polypeptide(L)'
;MNITIIVLITILLIAQGKRHIIENKMHKKQQLEGGISWESPESFHNDEDYQKAIEKARHEFHQVCHLSVDITWVRVDKVGFQIVAGVMWWLEVELSDDKVYEMKVYQELEGTFKLVECSK
;
A
#
# COMPACT_ATOMS: atom_id res chain seq x y z
N MET A 1 32.51 14.00 -19.83
CA MET A 1 31.83 12.77 -20.28
C MET A 1 31.80 11.63 -19.24
N ASN A 2 32.21 11.87 -17.98
CA ASN A 2 32.23 10.84 -16.92
C ASN A 2 31.11 10.97 -15.86
N ILE A 3 30.45 12.13 -15.76
CA ILE A 3 29.47 12.39 -14.71
C ILE A 3 28.15 11.67 -14.99
N THR A 4 27.72 11.62 -16.26
CA THR A 4 26.46 11.01 -16.67
C THR A 4 26.42 9.50 -16.45
N ILE A 5 27.56 8.81 -16.61
CA ILE A 5 27.67 7.36 -16.42
C ILE A 5 27.55 6.99 -14.93
N ILE A 6 28.16 7.80 -14.05
CA ILE A 6 28.12 7.56 -12.59
C ILE A 6 26.70 7.70 -12.04
N VAL A 7 25.93 8.68 -12.53
CA VAL A 7 24.53 8.89 -12.12
C VAL A 7 23.62 7.73 -12.58
N LEU A 8 23.83 7.20 -13.78
CA LEU A 8 23.05 6.05 -14.26
C LEU A 8 23.32 4.78 -13.45
N ILE A 9 24.57 4.54 -13.08
CA ILE A 9 24.96 3.36 -12.29
C ILE A 9 24.38 3.44 -10.87
N THR A 10 24.39 4.61 -10.22
CA THR A 10 23.80 4.76 -8.88
C THR A 10 22.28 4.59 -8.88
N ILE A 11 21.57 5.09 -9.89
CA ILE A 11 20.11 4.90 -10.02
C ILE A 11 19.76 3.43 -10.22
N LEU A 12 20.51 2.71 -11.07
CA LEU A 12 20.32 1.26 -11.29
C LEU A 12 20.54 0.43 -10.02
N LEU A 13 21.57 0.75 -9.23
CA LEU A 13 21.85 0.04 -7.98
C LEU A 13 20.79 0.29 -6.90
N ILE A 14 20.25 1.50 -6.81
CA ILE A 14 19.15 1.83 -5.88
C ILE A 14 17.87 1.05 -6.23
N ALA A 15 17.58 0.91 -7.53
CA ALA A 15 16.42 0.15 -8.00
C ALA A 15 16.55 -1.36 -7.72
N GLN A 16 17.75 -1.93 -7.86
CA GLN A 16 18.01 -3.34 -7.57
C GLN A 16 17.93 -3.67 -6.07
N GLY A 17 18.40 -2.77 -5.20
CA GLY A 17 18.32 -2.96 -3.75
C GLY A 17 16.88 -3.04 -3.24
N LYS A 18 15.97 -2.24 -3.81
CA LYS A 18 14.54 -2.27 -3.45
C LYS A 18 13.85 -3.57 -3.89
N ARG A 19 14.18 -4.10 -5.07
CA ARG A 19 13.63 -5.39 -5.55
C ARG A 19 13.98 -6.54 -4.62
N HIS A 20 15.23 -6.62 -4.16
CA HIS A 20 15.65 -7.68 -3.24
C HIS A 20 14.94 -7.64 -1.88
N ILE A 21 14.60 -6.46 -1.36
CA ILE A 21 13.86 -6.32 -0.10
C ILE A 21 12.43 -6.88 -0.25
N ILE A 22 11.79 -6.62 -1.39
CA ILE A 22 10.45 -7.15 -1.69
C ILE A 22 10.50 -8.67 -1.84
N GLU A 23 11.46 -9.22 -2.59
CA GLU A 23 11.64 -10.67 -2.73
C GLU A 23 11.89 -11.36 -1.36
N ASN A 24 12.67 -10.74 -0.47
CA ASN A 24 12.92 -11.29 0.86
C ASN A 24 11.69 -11.20 1.78
N LYS A 25 10.88 -10.12 1.68
CA LYS A 25 9.56 -10.03 2.32
C LYS A 25 8.61 -11.10 1.76
N MET A 26 8.65 -11.39 0.45
CA MET A 26 7.87 -12.45 -0.21
C MET A 26 8.25 -13.85 0.30
N HIS A 27 9.55 -14.16 0.43
CA HIS A 27 10.02 -15.46 0.92
C HIS A 27 9.72 -15.69 2.41
N LYS A 28 9.72 -14.64 3.25
CA LYS A 28 9.45 -14.77 4.69
C LYS A 28 7.96 -14.94 5.03
N LYS A 29 7.04 -14.60 4.11
CA LYS A 29 5.58 -14.68 4.30
C LYS A 29 4.87 -15.62 3.30
N GLN A 30 5.62 -16.54 2.70
CA GLN A 30 5.20 -17.46 1.64
C GLN A 30 4.24 -18.59 2.12
N GLN A 31 3.41 -18.34 3.15
CA GLN A 31 2.50 -19.34 3.72
C GLN A 31 1.01 -19.10 3.39
N LEU A 32 0.68 -18.07 2.60
CA LEU A 32 -0.70 -17.83 2.14
C LEU A 32 -0.68 -17.58 0.62
N GLU A 33 -0.65 -18.65 -0.16
CA GLU A 33 -0.91 -18.57 -1.60
C GLU A 33 -2.36 -18.10 -1.81
N GLY A 34 -2.53 -16.85 -2.24
CA GLY A 34 -3.79 -16.28 -2.74
C GLY A 34 -4.75 -15.68 -1.70
N GLY A 35 -4.63 -16.04 -0.42
CA GLY A 35 -5.51 -15.55 0.66
C GLY A 35 -5.14 -14.15 1.18
N ILE A 36 -6.15 -13.40 1.65
CA ILE A 36 -5.93 -12.14 2.37
C ILE A 36 -5.66 -12.48 3.84
N SER A 37 -4.50 -12.03 4.36
CA SER A 37 -4.23 -12.09 5.80
C SER A 37 -4.70 -10.80 6.45
N TRP A 38 -5.81 -10.87 7.19
CA TRP A 38 -6.34 -9.73 7.95
C TRP A 38 -5.69 -9.66 9.34
N GLU A 39 -5.09 -8.52 9.65
CA GLU A 39 -4.43 -8.24 10.92
C GLU A 39 -4.85 -6.85 11.44
N SER A 40 -4.56 -6.58 12.73
CA SER A 40 -4.75 -5.24 13.30
C SER A 40 -3.77 -4.24 12.67
N PRO A 41 -4.17 -2.97 12.46
CA PRO A 41 -3.28 -1.88 12.06
C PRO A 41 -1.96 -1.81 12.84
N GLU A 42 -1.99 -2.11 14.14
CA GLU A 42 -0.82 -2.08 15.01
C GLU A 42 0.25 -3.10 14.61
N SER A 43 -0.12 -4.18 13.91
CA SER A 43 0.85 -5.18 13.41
C SER A 43 1.78 -4.59 12.33
N PHE A 44 1.38 -3.47 11.72
CA PHE A 44 2.10 -2.78 10.66
C PHE A 44 2.63 -1.40 11.06
N HIS A 45 2.60 -1.01 12.34
CA HIS A 45 2.97 0.34 12.79
C HIS A 45 4.38 0.80 12.32
N ASN A 46 5.32 -0.14 12.21
CA ASN A 46 6.70 0.12 11.73
C ASN A 46 6.91 -0.18 10.22
N ASP A 47 5.87 -0.54 9.47
CA ASP A 47 5.99 -0.81 8.03
C ASP A 47 5.81 0.48 7.22
N GLU A 48 6.88 0.97 6.62
CA GLU A 48 6.88 2.18 5.79
C GLU A 48 5.93 2.07 4.58
N ASP A 49 5.77 0.86 4.02
CA ASP A 49 4.89 0.64 2.87
C ASP A 49 3.42 0.76 3.28
N TYR A 50 3.07 0.31 4.48
CA TYR A 50 1.73 0.47 5.05
C TYR A 50 1.38 1.94 5.29
N GLN A 51 2.32 2.73 5.85
CA GLN A 51 2.09 4.16 6.07
C GLN A 51 1.83 4.89 4.75
N LYS A 52 2.62 4.59 3.70
CA LYS A 52 2.39 5.13 2.35
C LYS A 52 1.06 4.71 1.76
N ALA A 53 0.62 3.47 2.00
CA ALA A 53 -0.68 3.00 1.55
C ALA A 53 -1.83 3.79 2.20
N ILE A 54 -1.75 4.05 3.52
CA ILE A 54 -2.74 4.89 4.23
C ILE A 54 -2.74 6.32 3.69
N GLU A 55 -1.56 6.94 3.55
CA GLU A 55 -1.45 8.30 3.03
C GLU A 55 -2.08 8.42 1.64
N LYS A 56 -1.84 7.42 0.79
CA LYS A 56 -2.43 7.37 -0.55
C LYS A 56 -3.94 7.22 -0.51
N ALA A 57 -4.46 6.30 0.32
CA ALA A 57 -5.90 6.13 0.50
C ALA A 57 -6.55 7.42 1.02
N ARG A 58 -5.98 8.06 2.05
CA ARG A 58 -6.46 9.34 2.61
C ARG A 58 -6.48 10.47 1.59
N HIS A 59 -5.54 10.48 0.66
CA HIS A 59 -5.51 11.51 -0.38
C HIS A 59 -6.58 11.28 -1.46
N GLU A 60 -6.88 10.02 -1.78
CA GLU A 60 -7.69 9.66 -2.95
C GLU A 60 -9.12 9.22 -2.62
N PHE A 61 -9.47 8.93 -1.36
CA PHE A 61 -10.74 8.28 -1.02
C PHE A 61 -11.97 9.08 -1.45
N HIS A 62 -11.97 10.42 -1.36
CA HIS A 62 -13.09 11.21 -1.85
C HIS A 62 -13.36 10.98 -3.35
N GLN A 63 -12.29 10.97 -4.15
CA GLN A 63 -12.38 10.80 -5.59
C GLN A 63 -12.78 9.36 -5.95
N VAL A 64 -12.11 8.36 -5.37
CA VAL A 64 -12.27 6.95 -5.75
C VAL A 64 -13.53 6.33 -5.16
N CYS A 65 -13.91 6.70 -3.93
CA CYS A 65 -15.14 6.24 -3.29
C CYS A 65 -16.37 7.08 -3.70
N HIS A 66 -16.20 8.12 -4.52
CA HIS A 66 -17.27 9.07 -4.89
C HIS A 66 -17.97 9.70 -3.68
N LEU A 67 -17.19 10.07 -2.65
CA LEU A 67 -17.68 10.66 -1.41
C LEU A 67 -17.58 12.18 -1.44
N SER A 68 -18.51 12.83 -0.74
CA SER A 68 -18.49 14.28 -0.55
C SER A 68 -17.29 14.71 0.31
N VAL A 69 -16.82 15.94 0.10
CA VAL A 69 -15.62 16.52 0.74
C VAL A 69 -15.74 16.76 2.25
N ASP A 70 -16.96 16.69 2.80
CA ASP A 70 -17.25 16.78 4.23
C ASP A 70 -17.07 15.45 4.97
N ILE A 71 -17.00 14.32 4.26
CA ILE A 71 -16.74 13.01 4.88
C ILE A 71 -15.26 12.91 5.24
N THR A 72 -14.95 12.72 6.52
CA THR A 72 -13.56 12.70 7.01
C THR A 72 -13.10 11.29 7.38
N TRP A 73 -11.80 11.07 7.31
CA TRP A 73 -11.15 9.82 7.72
C TRP A 73 -11.11 9.70 9.25
N VAL A 74 -11.69 8.65 9.82
CA VAL A 74 -11.68 8.43 11.28
C VAL A 74 -10.52 7.50 11.65
N ARG A 75 -10.59 6.22 11.26
CA ARG A 75 -9.56 5.23 11.60
C ARG A 75 -9.55 4.06 10.62
N VAL A 76 -8.45 3.31 10.65
CA VAL A 76 -8.37 1.98 10.01
C VAL A 76 -8.71 0.95 11.09
N ASP A 77 -9.62 0.04 10.80
CA ASP A 77 -10.04 -1.02 11.72
C ASP A 77 -9.26 -2.32 11.49
N LYS A 78 -9.09 -2.70 10.22
CA LYS A 78 -8.32 -3.89 9.82
C LYS A 78 -7.48 -3.64 8.58
N VAL A 79 -6.38 -4.39 8.50
CA VAL A 79 -5.46 -4.34 7.37
C VAL A 79 -5.29 -5.75 6.82
N GLY A 80 -5.65 -5.93 5.56
CA GLY A 80 -5.41 -7.13 4.79
C GLY A 80 -4.17 -6.96 3.92
N PHE A 81 -3.36 -8.01 3.83
CA PHE A 81 -2.20 -8.03 2.95
C PHE A 81 -2.31 -9.19 1.97
N GLN A 82 -2.06 -8.90 0.69
CA GLN A 82 -2.06 -9.90 -0.37
C GLN A 82 -0.93 -9.64 -1.37
N ILE A 83 -0.14 -10.66 -1.68
CA ILE A 83 0.89 -10.61 -2.72
C ILE A 83 0.23 -10.92 -4.06
N VAL A 84 0.46 -10.06 -5.06
CA VAL A 84 -0.01 -10.21 -6.44
C VAL A 84 1.17 -9.94 -7.38
N ALA A 85 0.96 -9.39 -8.59
CA ALA A 85 2.04 -8.84 -9.41
C ALA A 85 2.61 -7.51 -8.84
N GLY A 86 2.76 -7.45 -7.52
CA GLY A 86 2.92 -6.27 -6.66
C GLY A 86 2.40 -6.62 -5.26
N VAL A 87 1.92 -5.62 -4.51
CA VAL A 87 1.26 -5.83 -3.21
C VAL A 87 -0.11 -5.16 -3.24
N MET A 88 -1.13 -5.86 -2.74
CA MET A 88 -2.44 -5.28 -2.48
C MET A 88 -2.64 -5.12 -0.98
N TRP A 89 -2.85 -3.88 -0.56
CA TRP A 89 -3.23 -3.52 0.80
C TRP A 89 -4.75 -3.35 0.84
N TRP A 90 -5.41 -4.14 1.68
CA TRP A 90 -6.84 -4.04 1.93
C TRP A 90 -7.02 -3.29 3.24
N LEU A 91 -7.80 -2.21 3.25
CA LEU A 91 -8.01 -1.36 4.40
C LEU A 91 -9.50 -1.31 4.71
N GLU A 92 -9.93 -1.82 5.87
CA GLU A 92 -11.25 -1.51 6.40
C GLU A 92 -11.15 -0.18 7.15
N VAL A 93 -11.84 0.85 6.66
CA VAL A 93 -11.70 2.24 7.13
C VAL A 93 -13.05 2.77 7.61
N GLU A 94 -13.10 3.23 8.85
CA GLU A 94 -14.24 3.99 9.37
C GLU A 94 -14.10 5.45 8.94
N LEU A 95 -15.18 5.99 8.38
CA LEU A 95 -15.30 7.40 8.00
C LEU A 95 -16.34 8.10 8.87
N SER A 96 -16.39 9.44 8.82
CA SER A 96 -17.27 10.24 9.69
C SER A 96 -18.77 10.15 9.36
N ASP A 97 -19.17 9.32 8.39
CA ASP A 97 -20.58 8.96 8.16
C ASP A 97 -21.00 7.67 8.88
N ASP A 98 -20.22 7.26 9.89
CA ASP A 98 -20.40 6.07 10.73
C ASP A 98 -20.44 4.76 9.92
N LYS A 99 -19.81 4.74 8.74
CA LYS A 99 -19.70 3.55 7.90
C LYS A 99 -18.25 3.11 7.75
N VAL A 100 -18.11 1.81 7.54
CA VAL A 100 -16.85 1.17 7.18
C VAL A 100 -16.80 0.98 5.67
N TYR A 101 -15.68 1.36 5.08
CA TYR A 101 -15.39 1.14 3.66
C TYR A 101 -14.19 0.21 3.54
N GLU A 102 -14.27 -0.75 2.62
CA GLU A 102 -13.12 -1.54 2.21
C GLU A 102 -12.42 -0.83 1.04
N MET A 103 -11.20 -0.37 1.28
CA MET A 103 -10.36 0.33 0.32
C MET A 103 -9.17 -0.54 -0.07
N LYS A 104 -8.89 -0.64 -1.38
CA LYS A 104 -7.77 -1.44 -1.89
C LYS A 104 -6.70 -0.54 -2.48
N VAL A 105 -5.52 -0.54 -1.86
CA VAL A 105 -4.36 0.21 -2.32
C VAL A 105 -3.37 -0.74 -2.97
N TYR A 106 -3.17 -0.57 -4.27
CA TYR A 106 -2.19 -1.33 -5.01
C TYR A 106 -0.82 -0.65 -4.95
N GLN A 107 0.19 -1.42 -4.58
CA GLN A 107 1.60 -1.06 -4.61
C GLN A 107 2.27 -1.78 -5.80
N GLU A 108 2.70 -0.99 -6.78
CA GLU A 108 3.50 -1.47 -7.90
C GLU A 108 4.91 -1.87 -7.45
N LEU A 109 5.56 -2.76 -8.19
CA LEU A 109 6.92 -3.23 -7.90
C LEU A 109 7.97 -2.10 -7.86
N GLU A 110 7.69 -0.97 -8.53
CA GLU A 110 8.55 0.21 -8.52
C GLU A 110 8.35 1.09 -7.27
N GLY A 111 7.36 0.77 -6.43
CA GLY A 111 7.04 1.49 -5.19
C GLY A 111 5.99 2.59 -5.33
N THR A 112 5.29 2.65 -6.46
CA THR A 112 4.15 3.57 -6.66
C THR A 112 2.90 2.98 -6.02
N PHE A 113 2.13 3.81 -5.31
CA PHE A 113 0.86 3.42 -4.69
C PHE A 113 -0.32 4.04 -5.42
N LYS A 114 -1.44 3.34 -5.51
CA LYS A 114 -2.71 3.81 -6.10
C LYS A 114 -3.89 3.22 -5.34
N LEU A 115 -4.85 4.05 -4.94
CA LEU A 115 -6.15 3.55 -4.47
C LEU A 115 -6.93 3.08 -5.69
N VAL A 116 -7.14 1.77 -5.84
CA VAL A 116 -7.72 1.17 -7.05
C VAL A 116 -9.19 0.81 -6.90
N GLU A 117 -9.64 0.58 -5.68
CA GLU A 117 -11.02 0.17 -5.42
C GLU A 117 -11.47 0.71 -4.07
N CYS A 118 -12.74 1.06 -3.99
CA CYS A 118 -13.42 1.41 -2.75
C CYS A 118 -14.82 0.81 -2.80
N SER A 119 -15.16 0.06 -1.75
CA SER A 119 -16.46 -0.58 -1.59
C SER A 119 -16.97 -0.39 -0.17
N LYS A 120 -18.28 -0.56 0.01
CA LYS A 120 -18.98 -0.36 1.28
C LYS A 120 -19.62 -1.67 1.72
#